data_AF-A0A1V5U1X0-F1
#
_entry.id   AF-A0A1V5U1X0-F1
#
_cell.length_a   1.000
_cell.length_b   1.000
_cell.length_c   1.000
_cell.angle_alpha   90.00
_cell.angle_beta   90.00
_cell.angle_gamma   90.00
#
_symmetry.space_group_name_H-M   'P 1'
#
loop_
_entity.id
_entity.type
_entity.pdbx_description
1 polymer ?
#
loop_
_entity_poly.entity_id
_entity_poly.type
_entity_poly.pdbx_seq_one_letter_code
_entity_poly.pdbx_strand_id
1 'polypeptide(L)'
;MVGFSAVLLNIAAFGIGILALWLICKLLKLSLKIIWKLVVNALLGALILIVFNLIGGLFGLTLPITFLSALVAGVFGVPGVIVMALLSLL
;
A
#
# COMPACT_ATOMS: atom_id res chain seq x y z
N MET A 1 -22.65 35.51 -39.48
CA MET A 1 -22.63 35.40 -38.00
C MET A 1 -22.20 34.00 -37.52
N VAL A 2 -21.25 33.33 -38.20
CA VAL A 2 -20.85 31.94 -37.90
C VAL A 2 -19.54 31.85 -37.10
N GLY A 3 -18.66 32.86 -37.19
CA GLY A 3 -17.33 32.84 -36.56
C GLY A 3 -17.32 32.91 -35.03
N PHE A 4 -18.23 33.69 -34.42
CA PHE A 4 -18.21 33.92 -32.96
C PHE A 4 -18.67 32.71 -32.14
N SER A 5 -19.66 31.95 -32.63
CA SER A 5 -20.17 30.74 -31.95
C SER A 5 -19.13 29.61 -31.90
N ALA A 6 -18.33 29.45 -32.96
CA ALA A 6 -17.26 28.44 -33.01
C ALA A 6 -16.14 28.71 -31.99
N VAL A 7 -15.81 29.98 -31.73
CA VAL A 7 -14.78 30.36 -30.74
C VAL A 7 -15.21 30.01 -29.32
N LEU A 8 -16.48 30.23 -28.97
CA LEU A 8 -17.04 29.88 -27.66
C LEU A 8 -17.01 28.37 -27.40
N LEU A 9 -17.33 27.56 -28.41
CA LEU A 9 -17.26 26.09 -28.34
C LEU A 9 -15.83 25.59 -28.10
N ASN A 10 -14.83 26.17 -28.77
CA ASN A 10 -13.43 25.79 -28.59
C ASN A 10 -12.91 26.11 -27.18
N ILE A 11 -13.30 27.25 -26.61
CA ILE A 11 -12.94 27.63 -25.23
C ILE A 11 -13.59 26.67 -24.23
N ALA A 12 -14.87 26.31 -24.44
CA ALA A 12 -15.55 25.33 -23.60
C ALA A 12 -14.91 23.94 -23.69
N ALA A 13 -14.53 23.48 -24.89
CA ALA A 13 -13.85 22.21 -25.10
C ALA A 13 -12.47 22.16 -24.39
N PHE A 14 -11.70 23.25 -24.44
CA PHE A 14 -10.45 23.37 -23.68
C PHE A 14 -10.68 23.33 -22.17
N GLY A 15 -11.69 24.04 -21.67
CA GLY A 15 -12.05 24.03 -20.24
C GLY A 15 -12.43 22.63 -19.74
N ILE A 16 -13.22 21.90 -20.52
CA ILE A 16 -13.62 20.52 -20.22
C ILE A 16 -12.39 19.59 -20.25
N GLY A 17 -11.48 19.78 -21.21
CA GLY A 17 -10.22 19.02 -21.29
C GLY A 17 -9.34 19.19 -20.06
N ILE A 18 -9.15 20.43 -19.58
CA ILE A 18 -8.41 20.70 -18.34
C ILE A 18 -9.09 20.07 -17.12
N LEU A 19 -10.42 20.16 -17.02
CA LEU A 19 -11.19 19.56 -15.93
C LEU A 19 -11.05 18.03 -15.89
N ALA A 20 -11.15 17.38 -17.06
CA ALA A 20 -10.99 15.93 -17.18
C ALA A 20 -9.57 15.49 -16.79
N LEU A 21 -8.55 16.21 -17.24
CA LEU A 21 -7.15 15.93 -16.90
C LEU A 21 -6.90 16.07 -15.39
N TRP A 22 -7.47 17.11 -14.76
CA TRP A 22 -7.37 17.30 -13.32
C TRP A 22 -7.99 16.14 -12.53
N LEU A 23 -9.16 15.65 -12.96
CA LEU A 23 -9.86 14.53 -12.33
C LEU A 23 -9.03 13.24 -12.37
N ILE A 24 -8.46 12.94 -13.54
CA ILE A 24 -7.59 11.77 -13.77
C ILE A 24 -6.33 11.87 -12.91
N CYS A 25 -5.65 13.02 -12.92
CA CYS A 25 -4.47 13.24 -12.08
C CYS A 25 -4.79 13.09 -10.58
N LYS A 26 -5.97 13.50 -10.12
CA LYS A 26 -6.39 13.36 -8.73
C LYS A 26 -6.64 11.90 -8.35
N LEU A 27 -7.31 11.13 -9.22
CA LEU A 27 -7.55 9.69 -9.06
C LEU A 27 -6.24 8.89 -9.00
N LEU A 28 -5.29 9.16 -9.90
CA LEU A 28 -3.98 8.50 -9.92
C LEU A 28 -3.15 8.81 -8.65
N LYS A 29 -3.11 10.08 -8.21
CA LYS A 29 -2.39 10.45 -6.96
C LYS A 29 -2.96 9.75 -5.73
N LEU A 30 -4.27 9.53 -5.68
CA LEU A 30 -4.92 8.90 -4.54
C LEU A 30 -4.58 7.41 -4.45
N SER A 31 -4.59 6.69 -5.58
CA SER A 31 -4.22 5.27 -5.63
C SER A 31 -2.74 5.02 -5.32
N LEU A 32 -1.84 5.86 -5.86
CA LEU A 32 -0.40 5.76 -5.61
C LEU A 32 -0.03 5.99 -4.13
N LYS A 33 -0.73 6.88 -3.42
CA LYS A 33 -0.49 7.12 -1.98
C LYS A 33 -0.76 5.88 -1.12
N ILE A 34 -1.78 5.09 -1.46
CA ILE A 34 -2.13 3.87 -0.73
C ILE A 34 -1.08 2.78 -0.94
N ILE A 35 -0.63 2.61 -2.18
CA ILE A 35 0.43 1.64 -2.52
C ILE A 35 1.71 2.00 -1.75
N TRP A 36 2.08 3.27 -1.70
CA TRP A 36 3.26 3.72 -0.95
C TRP A 36 3.17 3.42 0.55
N LYS A 37 2.01 3.67 1.19
CA LYS A 37 1.78 3.30 2.59
C LYS A 37 1.89 1.79 2.83
N LEU A 38 1.36 0.97 1.91
CA LEU A 38 1.44 -0.49 2.02
C LEU A 38 2.88 -0.99 1.88
N VAL A 39 3.66 -0.44 0.94
CA VAL A 39 5.06 -0.81 0.74
C VAL A 39 5.90 -0.51 1.98
N VAL A 40 5.73 0.67 2.59
CA VAL A 40 6.49 1.05 3.80
C VAL A 40 6.12 0.16 4.99
N ASN A 41 4.82 -0.10 5.20
CA ASN A 41 4.38 -1.00 6.28
C ASN A 41 4.84 -2.45 6.06
N ALA A 42 4.85 -2.93 4.81
CA ALA A 42 5.36 -4.25 4.46
C ALA A 42 6.88 -4.36 4.65
N LEU A 43 7.65 -3.31 4.33
CA LEU A 43 9.09 -3.27 4.58
C LEU A 43 9.40 -3.34 6.08
N LEU A 44 8.70 -2.54 6.90
CA LEU A 44 8.84 -2.56 8.36
C LEU A 44 8.49 -3.93 8.94
N GLY A 45 7.38 -4.52 8.48
CA GLY A 45 6.97 -5.85 8.89
C GLY A 45 7.95 -6.96 8.47
N ALA A 46 8.54 -6.86 7.28
CA ALA A 46 9.59 -7.77 6.81
C ALA A 46 10.89 -7.62 7.63
N LEU A 47 11.28 -6.38 7.97
CA LEU A 47 12.44 -6.11 8.81
C LEU A 47 12.27 -6.74 10.21
N ILE A 48 11.09 -6.60 10.81
CA ILE A 48 10.74 -7.24 12.07
C ILE A 48 10.80 -8.76 11.93
N LEU A 49 10.25 -9.33 10.86
CA LEU A 49 10.24 -10.78 10.61
C LEU A 49 11.65 -11.36 10.45
N ILE A 50 12.59 -10.63 9.82
CA ILE A 50 13.99 -11.05 9.70
C ILE A 50 14.64 -11.13 11.08
N VAL A 51 14.48 -10.09 11.91
CA VAL A 51 15.03 -10.07 13.28
C VAL A 51 14.37 -11.17 14.12
N PHE A 52 13.06 -11.36 13.97
CA PHE A 52 12.33 -12.39 14.69
C PHE A 52 12.67 -13.80 14.22
N ASN A 53 12.93 -14.03 12.93
CA ASN A 53 13.35 -15.35 12.42
C ASN A 53 14.78 -15.69 12.89
N LEU A 54 15.63 -14.67 13.10
CA LEU A 54 16.96 -14.85 13.68
C LEU A 54 16.92 -15.28 15.16
N ILE A 55 16.04 -14.66 15.95
CA ILE A 55 15.90 -14.94 17.39
C ILE A 55 14.98 -16.15 17.63
N GLY A 56 13.88 -16.23 16.89
CA GLY A 56 12.87 -17.28 16.92
C GLY A 56 13.35 -18.60 16.33
N GLY A 57 14.36 -18.59 15.45
CA GLY A 57 15.08 -19.79 15.04
C GLY A 57 15.74 -20.54 16.21
N LEU A 58 16.12 -19.83 17.29
CA LEU A 58 16.59 -20.43 18.55
C LEU A 58 15.44 -21.06 19.37
N PHE A 59 14.20 -20.62 19.15
CA PHE A 59 12.99 -21.08 19.83
C PHE A 59 12.11 -22.02 18.96
N GLY A 60 12.59 -22.45 17.78
CA GLY A 60 11.86 -23.35 16.88
C GLY A 60 10.73 -22.70 16.06
N LEU A 61 10.62 -21.37 16.05
CA LEU A 61 9.58 -20.62 15.34
C LEU A 61 10.12 -20.06 14.03
N THR A 62 10.11 -20.90 12.98
CA THR A 62 10.43 -20.47 11.62
C THR A 62 9.15 -20.05 10.90
N LEU A 63 8.87 -18.75 10.85
CA LEU A 63 7.80 -18.21 10.00
C LEU A 63 8.32 -17.98 8.59
N PRO A 64 7.63 -18.47 7.54
CA PRO A 64 8.03 -18.20 6.16
C PRO A 64 7.87 -16.70 5.85
N ILE A 65 8.99 -16.06 5.48
CA ILE A 65 9.05 -14.64 5.11
C ILE A 65 8.32 -14.43 3.78
N THR A 66 7.01 -14.25 3.86
CA THR A 66 6.12 -13.95 2.72
C THR A 66 5.52 -12.56 2.90
N PHE A 67 5.09 -11.91 1.81
CA PHE A 67 4.48 -10.57 1.87
C PHE A 67 3.28 -10.51 2.84
N LEU A 68 2.49 -11.58 2.90
CA LEU A 68 1.36 -11.70 3.81
C LEU A 68 1.82 -11.79 5.27
N SER A 69 2.85 -12.58 5.56
CA SER A 69 3.42 -12.72 6.91
C SER A 69 4.11 -11.43 7.37
N ALA A 70 4.82 -10.73 6.47
CA ALA A 70 5.40 -9.41 6.74
C ALA A 70 4.33 -8.38 7.09
N LEU A 71 3.22 -8.34 6.34
CA LEU A 71 2.11 -7.43 6.63
C LEU A 71 1.45 -7.75 7.98
N VAL A 72 1.22 -9.04 8.28
CA VAL A 72 0.63 -9.47 9.55
C VAL A 72 1.59 -9.21 10.72
N ALA A 73 2.89 -9.50 10.61
CA ALA A 73 3.87 -9.21 11.65
C ALA A 73 4.08 -7.70 11.85
N GLY A 74 3.98 -6.90 10.79
CA GLY A 74 4.00 -5.44 10.88
C GLY A 74 2.78 -4.87 11.61
N VAL A 75 1.62 -5.54 11.52
CA VAL A 75 0.36 -5.09 12.16
C VAL A 75 0.17 -5.69 13.56
N PHE A 76 0.49 -6.97 13.76
CA PHE A 76 0.29 -7.72 15.00
C PHE A 76 1.53 -7.80 15.89
N GLY A 77 2.72 -7.47 15.39
CA GLY A 77 3.96 -7.43 16.18
C GLY A 77 4.30 -8.74 16.91
N VAL A 78 4.94 -8.58 18.07
CA VAL A 78 5.30 -9.65 19.02
C VAL A 78 4.10 -10.54 19.44
N PRO A 79 2.87 -10.03 19.67
CA PRO A 79 1.73 -10.87 20.05
C PRO A 79 1.46 -12.05 19.11
N GLY A 80 1.63 -11.87 17.79
CA GLY A 80 1.34 -12.91 16.80
C GLY A 80 2.29 -14.11 16.88
N VAL A 81 3.54 -13.88 17.33
CA VAL A 81 4.53 -14.96 17.46
C VAL A 81 4.36 -15.73 18.76
N ILE A 82 3.93 -15.07 19.83
CA ILE A 82 3.64 -15.69 21.13
C ILE A 82 2.49 -16.71 21.01
N VAL A 83 1.45 -16.38 20.25
CA VAL A 83 0.29 -17.29 20.06
C VAL A 83 0.69 -18.55 19.29
N MET A 84 1.59 -18.45 18.30
CA MET A 84 2.10 -19.64 17.59
C MET A 84 3.06 -20.48 18.45
N ALA A 85 3.87 -19.84 19.30
CA ALA A 85 4.73 -20.53 20.26
C ALA A 85 3.92 -21.36 21.26
N LEU A 86 2.85 -20.77 21.82
CA LEU A 86 1.96 -21.46 22.76
C LEU A 86 1.19 -22.60 22.09
N LEU A 87 0.80 -22.46 20.83
CA LEU A 87 0.09 -23.51 20.10
C LEU A 87 1.00 -24.68 19.70
N SER A 88 2.31 -24.44 19.50
CA SER A 88 3.27 -25.50 19.20
C SER A 88 3.79 -26.24 20.44
N LEU A 89 3.49 -25.74 21.64
CA LEU A 89 3.89 -26.32 22.93
C LEU A 89 2.73 -27.04 23.66
N LEU A 90 1.51 -26.97 23.09
CA LEU A 90 0.34 -27.79 23.43
C LEU A 90 0.27 -28.99 22.48
#